data_AF-A0A7X6X1K4-F1
#
_entry.id   AF-A0A7X6X1K4-F1
#
_cell.length_a   1.000
_cell.length_b   1.000
_cell.length_c   1.000
_cell.angle_alpha   90.00
_cell.angle_beta   90.00
_cell.angle_gamma   90.00
#
_symmetry.space_group_name_H-M   'P 1'
#
loop_
_entity.id
_entity.type
_entity.pdbx_description
1 polymer ?
#
loop_
_entity_poly.entity_id
_entity_poly.type
_entity_poly.pdbx_seq_one_letter_code
_entity_poly.pdbx_strand_id
1 'polypeptide(L)' 'AGVGTIVCMHMSEKHRKEAEKAHLNVVIAGHMASDSLGMNLFLDLLEERGIQIETCSGLYRVKRNSRKA' A
#
# COMPACT_ATOMS: atom_id res chain seq x y z
N ALA A 1 5.49 22.87 10.91
CA ALA A 1 6.74 22.21 11.37
C ALA A 1 6.36 20.90 12.05
N GLY A 2 7.01 19.78 11.74
CA GLY A 2 6.80 18.51 12.45
C GLY A 2 6.96 17.24 11.61
N VAL A 3 6.79 17.31 10.29
CA VAL A 3 6.95 16.16 9.38
C VAL A 3 8.13 16.42 8.45
N GLY A 4 9.15 15.56 8.49
CA GLY A 4 10.32 15.63 7.62
C GLY A 4 10.33 14.60 6.49
N THR A 5 9.40 13.65 6.52
CA THR A 5 9.31 12.55 5.54
C THR A 5 7.87 12.25 5.20
N ILE A 6 7.59 12.10 3.91
CA ILE A 6 6.29 11.71 3.37
C ILE A 6 6.44 10.34 2.69
N VAL A 7 5.59 9.39 3.07
CA VAL A 7 5.46 8.11 2.37
C VAL A 7 4.17 8.16 1.56
N CYS A 8 4.23 7.93 0.25
CA CYS A 8 3.04 7.92 -0.60
C CYS A 8 3.16 6.89 -1.72
N MET A 9 2.03 6.62 -2.38
CA MET A 9 1.96 5.62 -3.46
C MET A 9 2.51 6.14 -4.79
N HIS A 10 2.36 7.45 -5.02
CA HIS A 10 2.78 8.17 -6.21
C HIS A 10 2.81 9.67 -5.90
N MET A 11 3.63 10.41 -6.66
CA MET A 11 3.71 11.86 -6.58
C MET A 11 4.01 12.42 -7.97
N SER A 12 3.29 13.46 -8.38
CA SER A 12 3.57 14.13 -9.66
C SER A 12 4.89 14.91 -9.59
N GLU A 13 5.54 15.14 -10.73
CA GLU A 13 6.79 15.93 -10.80
C GLU A 13 6.66 17.32 -10.17
N LYS A 14 5.50 17.98 -10.33
CA LYS A 14 5.25 19.27 -9.69
C LYS A 14 5.35 19.17 -8.17
N HIS A 15 4.66 18.18 -7.56
CA HIS A 15 4.69 18.00 -6.11
C HIS A 15 6.05 17.51 -5.61
N ARG A 16 6.76 16.68 -6.40
CA ARG A 16 8.13 16.23 -6.09
C ARG A 16 9.09 17.42 -5.95
N LYS A 17 9.04 18.37 -6.89
CA LYS A 17 9.87 19.58 -6.85
C LYS A 17 9.56 20.48 -5.66
N GLU A 18 8.29 20.60 -5.29
CA GLU A 18 7.93 21.38 -4.10
C GLU A 18 8.38 20.69 -2.79
N ALA A 19 8.29 19.36 -2.72
CA ALA A 19 8.81 18.61 -1.58
C ALA A 19 10.34 18.75 -1.44
N GLU A 20 11.07 18.73 -2.56
CA GLU A 20 12.52 18.95 -2.60
C GLU A 20 12.91 20.35 -2.09
N LYS A 21 12.22 21.40 -2.57
CA LYS A 21 12.42 22.78 -2.08
C LYS A 21 12.12 22.93 -0.59
N ALA A 22 11.15 22.16 -0.09
CA ALA A 22 10.79 22.13 1.32
C ALA A 22 11.71 21.24 2.17
N HIS A 23 12.76 20.66 1.59
CA HIS A 23 13.68 19.72 2.23
C HIS A 23 12.97 18.52 2.88
N LEU A 24 11.89 18.04 2.25
CA LEU A 24 11.15 16.86 2.67
C LEU A 24 11.71 15.62 1.99
N ASN A 25 11.89 14.54 2.77
CA ASN A 25 12.15 13.23 2.20
C ASN A 25 10.85 12.65 1.65
N VAL A 26 10.89 12.06 0.45
CA VAL A 26 9.73 11.40 -0.15
C VAL A 26 10.06 9.95 -0.45
N VAL A 27 9.26 9.02 0.07
CA VAL A 27 9.34 7.59 -0.24
C VAL A 27 8.12 7.20 -1.06
N ILE A 28 8.35 6.84 -2.33
CA ILE A 28 7.31 6.33 -3.22
C ILE A 28 7.22 4.81 -3.04
N ALA A 29 6.20 4.34 -2.34
CA ALA A 29 5.97 2.92 -2.07
C ALA A 29 5.31 2.16 -3.24
N GLY A 30 4.86 2.88 -4.28
CA GLY A 30 4.21 2.33 -5.47
C GLY A 30 2.73 2.00 -5.26
N HIS A 31 1.90 2.34 -6.25
CA HIS A 31 0.44 2.14 -6.22
C HIS A 31 0.03 0.70 -5.93
N MET A 32 0.32 -0.22 -6.84
CA MET A 32 -0.18 -1.60 -6.76
C MET A 32 0.26 -2.32 -5.48
N ALA A 33 1.52 -2.09 -5.06
CA ALA A 33 2.05 -2.67 -3.83
C ALA A 33 1.32 -2.14 -2.58
N SER A 34 1.10 -0.83 -2.53
CA SER A 34 0.42 -0.18 -1.40
C SER A 34 -1.06 -0.52 -1.33
N ASP A 35 -1.75 -0.57 -2.48
CA ASP A 35 -3.15 -0.98 -2.57
C ASP A 35 -3.30 -2.46 -2.17
N SER A 36 -2.41 -3.33 -2.66
CA SER A 36 -2.40 -4.75 -2.32
C SER A 36 -2.19 -4.97 -0.82
N LEU A 37 -1.41 -4.14 -0.12
CA LEU A 37 -1.21 -4.26 1.32
C LEU A 37 -2.54 -4.17 2.09
N GLY A 38 -3.34 -3.15 1.81
CA GLY A 38 -4.64 -2.94 2.43
C GLY A 38 -5.66 -3.99 2.01
N MET A 39 -5.73 -4.28 0.71
CA MET A 39 -6.64 -5.28 0.17
C MET A 39 -6.37 -6.67 0.75
N ASN A 40 -5.11 -7.05 0.95
CA ASN A 40 -4.77 -8.32 1.59
C ASN A 40 -5.37 -8.46 2.98
N LEU A 41 -5.23 -7.43 3.84
CA LEU A 41 -5.80 -7.46 5.20
C LEU A 41 -7.32 -7.57 5.17
N PHE A 42 -7.97 -6.87 4.24
CA PHE A 42 -9.42 -6.93 4.09
C PHE A 42 -9.89 -8.31 3.60
N LEU A 43 -9.23 -8.85 2.58
CA LEU A 43 -9.58 -10.13 1.97
C LEU A 43 -9.29 -11.31 2.89
N ASP A 44 -8.29 -11.22 3.77
CA ASP A 44 -8.04 -12.21 4.82
C ASP A 44 -9.31 -12.43 5.69
N LEU A 45 -9.99 -11.34 6.09
CA LEU A 45 -11.21 -11.40 6.91
C LEU A 45 -12.43 -11.97 6.16
N LEU A 46 -12.51 -11.77 4.84
CA LEU A 46 -13.58 -12.35 4.02
C LEU A 46 -13.35 -13.84 3.81
N GLU A 47 -12.10 -14.23 3.56
CA GLU A 47 -11.70 -15.62 3.39
C GLU A 47 -11.94 -16.44 4.67
N GLU A 48 -11.71 -15.86 5.86
CA GLU A 48 -12.04 -16.49 7.16
C GLU A 48 -13.54 -16.78 7.32
N ARG A 49 -14.41 -16.04 6.62
CA ARG A 49 -15.86 -16.26 6.59
C ARG A 49 -16.28 -17.27 5.53
N GLY A 50 -15.32 -17.93 4.88
CA GLY A 50 -15.55 -18.95 3.87
C GLY A 50 -15.79 -18.40 2.46
N ILE A 51 -15.52 -17.11 2.22
CA ILE A 51 -15.64 -16.52 0.88
C ILE A 51 -14.40 -16.88 0.06
N GLN A 52 -14.61 -17.44 -1.13
CA GLN A 52 -13.53 -17.72 -2.08
C GLN A 52 -13.05 -16.42 -2.75
N ILE A 53 -11.73 -16.23 -2.82
CA ILE A 53 -11.10 -15.01 -3.34
C ILE A 53 -10.25 -15.35 -4.56
N GLU A 54 -10.61 -14.79 -5.71
CA GLU A 54 -9.82 -14.81 -6.95
C GLU A 54 -9.24 -13.43 -7.22
N THR A 55 -7.93 -13.34 -7.49
CA THR A 55 -7.24 -12.06 -7.70
C THR A 55 -6.91 -11.82 -9.16
N CYS A 56 -7.11 -10.59 -9.62
CA CYS A 56 -6.84 -10.15 -10.99
C CYS A 56 -6.30 -8.71 -11.02
N SER A 57 -5.97 -8.22 -12.21
CA SER A 57 -5.63 -6.81 -12.47
C SER A 57 -4.52 -6.23 -11.57
N GLY A 58 -3.51 -7.04 -11.27
CA GLY A 58 -2.32 -6.62 -10.52
C GLY A 58 -2.51 -6.52 -9.00
N LEU A 59 -3.61 -7.04 -8.45
CA LEU A 59 -3.73 -7.31 -7.03
C LEU A 59 -2.79 -8.47 -6.65
N TYR A 60 -1.77 -8.19 -5.84
CA TYR A 60 -0.84 -9.20 -5.34
C TYR A 60 -1.35 -9.80 -4.03
N ARG A 61 -1.94 -11.00 -4.09
CA ARG A 61 -2.44 -11.70 -2.90
C ARG A 61 -1.29 -12.24 -2.04
N VAL A 62 -1.26 -11.83 -0.78
CA VAL A 62 -0.43 -12.41 0.28
C VAL A 62 -1.35 -12.75 1.44
N LYS A 63 -1.61 -14.05 1.64
CA LYS A 63 -2.47 -14.54 2.72
C LYS A 63 -1.74 -14.47 4.06
N ARG A 64 -2.39 -13.91 5.08
CA ARG A 64 -1.81 -13.76 6.44
C ARG A 64 -2.57 -14.54 7.52
N ASN A 65 -3.71 -15.11 7.15
CA ASN A 65 -4.59 -15.94 7.96
C ASN A 65 -4.14 -17.42 8.05
N SER A 66 -2.92 -17.75 7.60
CA SER A 66 -2.33 -19.06 7.86
C SER A 66 -2.10 -19.22 9.37
N ARG A 67 -3.02 -19.95 10.01
CA ARG A 67 -2.93 -20.40 11.40
C ARG A 67 -1.50 -20.82 11.72
N LYS A 68 -0.85 -20.15 12.67
CA LYS A 68 0.06 -20.88 13.55
C LYS A 68 -0.83 -21.87 14.30
N ALA A 69 -0.63 -23.15 14.01
CA ALA A 69 -1.17 -24.25 14.81
C ALA A 69 -0.76 -24.09 16.29
#